data_AF-A0A927WHG3-F1
#
_entry.id   AF-A0A927WHG3-F1
#
_cell.length_a   1.000
_cell.length_b   1.000
_cell.length_c   1.000
_cell.angle_alpha   90.00
_cell.angle_beta   90.00
_cell.angle_gamma   90.00
#
_symmetry.space_group_name_H-M   'P 1'
#
loop_
_entity.id
_entity.type
_entity.pdbx_description
1 polymer ?
#
loop_
_entity_poly.entity_id
_entity_poly.type
_entity_poly.pdbx_seq_one_letter_code
_entity_poly.pdbx_strand_id
1 'polypeptide(L)'
;MGGETGPAGNESDGGKTASQKEKEGKPVKSFLEWLDYAEPIAYKIGIHPAEFDELQPGEFYRMLEAYMARRKDEDFRRSYFTAMMMNPHLKEPVNPQDIFNPLYYTPEEIKTMKEKEAQSDLEYFKSFQSVKERG
;
A
#
# COMPACT_ATOMS: atom_id res chain seq x y z
N MET A 1 3.56 -37.41 46.18
CA MET A 1 3.10 -37.41 44.78
C MET A 1 2.30 -36.14 44.60
N GLY A 2 2.78 -35.05 44.00
CA GLY A 2 3.69 -34.93 42.86
C GLY A 2 2.86 -34.47 41.65
N GLY A 3 3.19 -33.30 41.09
CA GLY A 3 2.65 -32.77 39.82
C GLY A 3 1.58 -31.69 40.02
N GLU A 4 1.91 -30.41 40.14
CA GLU A 4 2.37 -29.46 39.11
C GLU A 4 1.23 -28.74 38.38
N THR A 5 1.25 -27.43 38.60
CA THR A 5 0.56 -26.35 37.90
C THR A 5 0.95 -26.28 36.43
N GLY A 6 -0.02 -26.02 35.55
CA GLY A 6 0.22 -25.47 34.22
C GLY A 6 -0.94 -24.60 33.79
N PRO A 7 -0.76 -23.28 33.56
CA PRO A 7 -1.75 -22.49 32.84
C PRO A 7 -1.60 -22.77 31.34
N ALA A 8 -2.70 -23.18 30.72
CA ALA A 8 -2.79 -23.35 29.27
C ALA A 8 -2.51 -21.99 28.59
N GLY A 9 -1.56 -22.03 27.66
CA GLY A 9 -1.08 -20.89 26.91
C GLY A 9 -2.21 -20.13 26.22
N ASN A 10 -2.18 -18.82 26.40
CA ASN A 10 -2.93 -17.86 25.62
C ASN A 10 -2.28 -17.84 24.23
N GLU A 11 -2.81 -18.64 23.30
CA GLU A 11 -2.46 -18.52 21.88
C GLU A 11 -2.90 -17.13 21.43
N SER A 12 -1.90 -16.29 21.23
CA SER A 12 -2.02 -14.98 20.64
C SER A 12 -2.48 -15.20 19.20
N ASP A 13 -3.78 -15.04 18.99
CA ASP A 13 -4.40 -14.88 17.69
C ASP A 13 -3.72 -13.69 17.00
N GLY A 14 -2.69 -14.01 16.24
CA GLY A 14 -1.93 -13.06 15.43
C GLY A 14 -2.87 -12.51 14.38
N GLY A 15 -3.56 -11.43 14.76
CA GLY A 15 -4.49 -10.71 13.91
C GLY A 15 -3.81 -10.33 12.60
N LYS A 16 -4.06 -11.14 11.56
CA LYS A 16 -3.69 -10.82 10.18
C LYS A 16 -4.33 -9.47 9.84
N THR A 17 -3.51 -8.50 9.45
CA THR A 17 -3.95 -7.18 9.00
C THR A 17 -4.83 -7.30 7.76
N ALA A 18 -5.74 -6.33 7.55
CA ALA A 18 -6.65 -6.30 6.41
C ALA A 18 -5.91 -6.36 5.05
N SER A 19 -4.70 -5.79 4.96
CA SER A 19 -3.80 -5.88 3.79
C SER A 19 -3.36 -7.31 3.43
N GLN A 20 -3.41 -8.27 4.36
CA GLN A 20 -3.11 -9.68 4.09
C GLN A 20 -4.36 -10.48 3.72
N LYS A 21 -5.54 -10.11 4.22
CA LYS A 21 -6.81 -10.79 3.87
C LYS A 21 -7.23 -10.55 2.42
N GLU A 22 -6.88 -9.42 1.83
CA GLU A 22 -7.21 -9.10 0.44
C GLU A 22 -6.34 -9.84 -0.59
N LYS A 23 -5.20 -10.40 -0.16
CA LYS A 23 -4.25 -11.12 -1.02
C LYS A 23 -4.50 -12.63 -1.12
N GLU A 24 -5.35 -13.20 -0.27
CA GLU A 24 -5.84 -14.57 -0.43
C GLU A 24 -7.02 -14.56 -1.41
N GLY A 25 -6.71 -14.26 -2.68
CA GLY A 25 -7.68 -14.40 -3.76
C GLY A 25 -8.19 -15.84 -3.82
N LYS A 26 -9.51 -16.02 -3.95
CA LYS A 26 -10.09 -17.35 -4.13
C LYS A 26 -9.38 -18.01 -5.32
N PRO A 27 -8.83 -19.23 -5.17
CA PRO A 27 -8.19 -19.90 -6.28
C PRO A 27 -9.24 -20.15 -7.35
N VAL A 28 -9.07 -19.51 -8.50
CA VAL A 28 -9.96 -19.67 -9.64
C VAL A 28 -9.79 -21.09 -10.19
N LYS A 29 -10.88 -21.84 -10.28
CA LYS A 29 -10.85 -23.28 -10.59
C LYS A 29 -10.90 -23.56 -12.09
N SER A 30 -11.30 -22.58 -12.91
CA SER A 30 -11.43 -22.74 -14.36
C SER A 30 -11.27 -21.42 -15.10
N PHE A 31 -11.00 -21.48 -16.41
CA PHE A 31 -10.91 -20.29 -17.26
C PHE A 31 -12.23 -19.50 -17.31
N LEU A 32 -13.39 -20.16 -17.29
CA LEU A 32 -14.69 -19.47 -17.30
C LEU A 32 -14.90 -18.65 -16.02
N GLU A 33 -14.54 -19.23 -14.86
CA GLU A 33 -14.59 -18.50 -13.58
C GLU A 33 -13.58 -17.33 -13.56
N TRP A 34 -12.45 -17.46 -14.25
CA TRP A 34 -11.51 -16.36 -14.42
C TRP A 34 -12.12 -15.26 -15.29
N LEU A 35 -12.77 -15.62 -16.39
CA LEU A 35 -13.38 -14.68 -17.33
C LEU A 35 -14.49 -13.86 -16.65
N ASP A 36 -15.39 -14.53 -15.91
CA ASP A 36 -16.44 -13.88 -15.12
C ASP A 36 -15.90 -12.84 -14.13
N TYR A 37 -14.68 -13.07 -13.61
CA TYR A 37 -14.01 -12.14 -12.71
C TYR A 37 -13.25 -11.03 -13.44
N ALA A 38 -12.54 -11.36 -14.53
CA ALA A 38 -11.62 -10.48 -15.22
C ALA A 38 -12.35 -9.48 -16.13
N GLU A 39 -13.41 -9.89 -16.81
CA GLU A 39 -14.19 -9.07 -17.75
C GLU A 39 -14.70 -7.74 -17.13
N PRO A 40 -15.39 -7.72 -15.97
CA PRO A 40 -15.85 -6.46 -15.37
C PRO A 40 -14.69 -5.56 -14.93
N ILE A 41 -13.54 -6.14 -14.55
CA ILE A 41 -12.34 -5.38 -14.19
C ILE A 41 -11.74 -4.75 -15.44
N ALA A 42 -11.65 -5.50 -16.54
CA ALA A 42 -11.14 -5.02 -17.83
C ALA A 42 -11.91 -3.79 -18.31
N TYR A 43 -13.24 -3.84 -18.25
CA TYR A 43 -14.09 -2.72 -18.66
C TYR A 43 -13.91 -1.50 -17.75
N LYS A 44 -13.73 -1.73 -16.44
CA LYS A 44 -13.47 -0.64 -15.47
C LYS A 44 -12.15 0.09 -15.71
N ILE A 45 -11.15 -0.59 -16.27
CA ILE A 45 -9.86 0.02 -16.61
C ILE A 45 -9.81 0.55 -18.06
N GLY A 46 -10.92 0.44 -18.80
CA GLY A 46 -11.12 1.04 -20.12
C GLY A 46 -10.76 0.13 -21.30
N ILE A 47 -10.63 -1.18 -21.09
CA ILE A 47 -10.42 -2.16 -22.17
C ILE A 47 -11.77 -2.45 -22.83
N HIS A 48 -11.84 -2.41 -24.15
CA HIS A 48 -13.08 -2.75 -24.87
C HIS A 48 -13.26 -4.28 -24.98
N PRO A 49 -14.49 -4.83 -25.04
CA PRO A 49 -14.74 -6.27 -25.22
C PRO A 49 -13.86 -6.95 -26.29
N ALA A 50 -13.80 -6.38 -27.48
CA ALA A 50 -12.96 -6.91 -28.58
C ALA A 50 -11.46 -6.96 -28.23
N GLU A 51 -10.96 -5.98 -27.48
CA GLU A 51 -9.55 -5.96 -27.04
C GLU A 51 -9.31 -6.97 -25.91
N PHE A 52 -10.32 -7.19 -25.06
CA PHE A 52 -10.26 -8.18 -23.98
C PHE A 52 -10.28 -9.62 -24.52
N ASP A 53 -11.08 -9.90 -25.54
CA ASP A 53 -11.15 -11.22 -26.19
C ASP A 53 -9.80 -11.64 -26.81
N GLU A 54 -9.00 -10.67 -27.25
CA GLU A 54 -7.66 -10.91 -27.83
C GLU A 54 -6.55 -11.03 -26.77
N LEU A 55 -6.80 -10.58 -25.54
CA LEU A 55 -5.81 -10.53 -24.47
C LEU A 55 -5.60 -11.90 -23.82
N GLN A 56 -4.33 -12.28 -23.65
CA GLN A 56 -4.01 -13.42 -22.79
C GLN A 56 -4.17 -13.05 -21.31
N PRO A 57 -4.55 -14.00 -20.42
CA PRO A 57 -4.66 -13.72 -18.99
C PRO A 57 -3.41 -13.06 -18.39
N GLY A 58 -2.22 -13.51 -18.81
CA GLY A 58 -0.96 -12.93 -18.35
C GLY A 58 -0.74 -11.48 -18.80
N GLU A 59 -1.19 -11.13 -20.00
CA GLU A 59 -1.11 -9.75 -20.53
C GLU A 59 -2.09 -8.84 -19.80
N PHE A 60 -3.31 -9.35 -19.56
CA PHE A 60 -4.31 -8.64 -18.77
C PHE A 60 -3.79 -8.26 -17.37
N TYR A 61 -3.14 -9.19 -16.66
CA TYR A 61 -2.58 -8.90 -15.33
C TYR A 61 -1.49 -7.83 -15.36
N ARG A 62 -0.59 -7.86 -16.36
CA ARG A 62 0.44 -6.82 -16.51
C ARG A 62 -0.19 -5.46 -16.79
N MET A 63 -1.24 -5.43 -17.60
CA MET A 63 -1.94 -4.19 -17.92
C MET A 63 -2.70 -3.64 -16.71
N LEU A 64 -3.29 -4.53 -15.91
CA LEU A 64 -3.91 -4.18 -14.64
C LEU A 64 -2.90 -3.60 -13.65
N GLU A 65 -1.73 -4.21 -13.50
CA GLU A 65 -0.65 -3.70 -12.65
C GLU A 65 -0.17 -2.31 -13.11
N ALA A 66 0.06 -2.14 -14.41
CA ALA A 66 0.44 -0.84 -14.98
C ALA A 66 -0.64 0.22 -14.76
N TYR A 67 -1.92 -0.15 -14.87
CA TYR A 67 -3.04 0.74 -14.58
C TYR A 67 -3.06 1.16 -13.10
N MET A 68 -2.87 0.21 -12.17
CA MET A 68 -2.82 0.50 -10.73
C MET A 68 -1.64 1.42 -10.39
N ALA A 69 -0.47 1.20 -10.99
CA ALA A 69 0.69 2.06 -10.82
C ALA A 69 0.41 3.49 -11.31
N ARG A 70 -0.14 3.65 -12.52
CA ARG A 70 -0.53 4.95 -13.07
C ARG A 70 -1.53 5.68 -12.17
N ARG A 71 -2.53 4.95 -11.66
CA ARG A 71 -3.54 5.51 -10.76
C ARG A 71 -2.92 5.99 -9.45
N LYS A 72 -1.96 5.23 -8.90
CA LYS A 72 -1.22 5.62 -7.70
C LYS A 72 -0.44 6.92 -7.91
N ASP A 73 0.21 7.09 -9.06
CA ASP A 73 0.93 8.32 -9.42
C ASP A 73 -0.02 9.52 -9.63
N GLU A 74 -1.20 9.29 -10.20
CA GLU A 74 -2.26 10.30 -10.32
C GLU A 74 -2.76 10.74 -8.95
N ASP A 75 -3.05 9.80 -8.05
CA ASP A 75 -3.54 10.09 -6.71
C ASP A 75 -2.49 10.85 -5.89
N PHE A 76 -1.20 10.51 -6.03
CA PHE A 76 -0.14 11.30 -5.40
C PHE A 76 -0.08 12.75 -5.92
N ARG A 77 -0.15 12.95 -7.25
CA ARG A 77 -0.22 14.30 -7.84
C ARG A 77 -1.44 15.08 -7.36
N ARG A 78 -2.60 14.42 -7.24
CA ARG A 78 -3.82 15.04 -6.70
C ARG A 78 -3.65 15.45 -5.24
N SER A 79 -3.04 14.59 -4.42
CA SER A 79 -2.72 14.93 -3.02
C SER A 79 -1.80 16.14 -2.92
N TYR A 80 -0.81 16.27 -3.82
CA TYR A 80 0.06 17.43 -3.90
C TYR A 80 -0.71 18.73 -4.14
N PHE A 81 -1.52 18.79 -5.20
CA PHE A 81 -2.31 19.99 -5.49
C PHE A 81 -3.35 20.29 -4.41
N THR A 82 -3.93 19.25 -3.80
CA THR A 82 -4.89 19.41 -2.72
C THR A 82 -4.25 20.05 -1.49
N ALA A 83 -3.08 19.56 -1.06
CA ALA A 83 -2.32 20.18 0.03
C ALA A 83 -1.97 21.64 -0.28
N MET A 84 -1.54 21.93 -1.52
CA MET A 84 -1.22 23.29 -1.96
C MET A 84 -2.43 24.24 -1.87
N MET A 85 -3.63 23.78 -2.26
CA MET A 85 -4.85 24.58 -2.18
C MET A 85 -5.36 24.74 -0.75
N MET A 86 -5.19 23.73 0.11
CA MET A 86 -5.70 23.74 1.49
C MET A 86 -4.81 24.53 2.44
N ASN A 87 -3.48 24.45 2.30
CA ASN A 87 -2.52 25.02 3.24
C ASN A 87 -2.68 26.52 3.55
N PRO A 88 -3.04 27.39 2.59
CA PRO A 88 -3.33 28.80 2.90
C PRO A 88 -4.49 29.02 3.87
N HIS A 89 -5.38 28.04 4.02
CA HIS A 89 -6.58 28.13 4.85
C HIS A 89 -6.44 27.37 6.18
N LEU A 90 -5.32 26.69 6.41
CA LEU A 90 -5.08 25.89 7.61
C LEU A 90 -4.11 26.61 8.56
N LYS A 91 -4.32 26.42 9.87
CA LYS A 91 -3.37 26.90 10.89
C LYS A 91 -2.06 26.10 10.87
N GLU A 92 -2.18 24.80 10.62
CA GLU A 92 -1.07 23.87 10.50
C GLU A 92 -1.08 23.32 9.08
N PRO A 93 0.02 23.47 8.31
CA PRO A 93 0.09 22.98 6.95
C PRO A 93 0.08 21.45 6.93
N VAL A 94 -0.61 20.87 5.97
CA VAL A 94 -0.60 19.43 5.71
C VAL A 94 0.40 19.08 4.62
N ASN A 95 1.08 17.95 4.78
CA ASN A 95 1.96 17.40 3.76
C ASN A 95 1.12 16.55 2.77
N PRO A 96 1.40 16.60 1.45
CA PRO A 96 0.78 15.69 0.48
C PRO A 96 0.75 14.21 0.91
N GLN A 97 1.81 13.73 1.58
CA GLN A 97 1.89 12.37 2.11
C GLN A 97 0.81 12.07 3.16
N ASP A 98 0.41 13.05 3.98
CA ASP A 98 -0.65 12.85 4.98
C ASP A 98 -2.04 12.66 4.34
N ILE A 99 -2.23 13.15 3.10
CA ILE A 99 -3.45 12.96 2.31
C ILE A 99 -3.36 11.64 1.51
N PHE A 100 -2.20 11.35 0.92
CA PHE A 100 -2.00 10.19 0.04
C PHE A 100 -1.91 8.87 0.80
N ASN A 101 -1.14 8.82 1.88
CA ASN A 101 -0.80 7.57 2.55
C ASN A 101 -2.02 6.78 3.07
N PRO A 102 -3.05 7.42 3.66
CA PRO A 102 -4.26 6.72 4.10
C PRO A 102 -5.03 5.98 2.99
N LEU A 103 -4.78 6.30 1.70
CA LEU A 103 -5.43 5.63 0.58
C LEU A 103 -4.84 4.25 0.26
N TYR A 104 -3.59 4.00 0.66
CA TYR A 104 -2.80 2.85 0.19
C TYR A 104 -2.12 2.06 1.31
N TYR A 105 -2.05 2.60 2.52
CA TYR A 105 -1.33 2.00 3.64
C TYR A 105 -2.17 2.02 4.91
N THR A 106 -1.96 1.02 5.77
CA THR A 106 -2.61 0.97 7.08
C THR A 106 -1.99 2.00 8.03
N PRO A 107 -2.69 2.42 9.10
CA PRO A 107 -2.13 3.32 10.10
C PRO A 107 -0.80 2.84 10.70
N GLU A 108 -0.66 1.52 10.90
CA GLU A 108 0.57 0.89 11.40
C GLU A 108 1.71 1.03 10.39
N GLU A 109 1.45 0.75 9.11
CA GLU A 109 2.43 0.90 8.04
C GLU A 109 2.90 2.35 7.91
N ILE A 110 1.97 3.31 7.98
CA ILE A 110 2.27 4.75 7.96
C ILE A 110 3.16 5.13 9.14
N LYS A 111 2.87 4.63 10.34
CA LYS A 111 3.68 4.88 11.53
C LYS A 111 5.10 4.34 11.34
N THR A 112 5.24 3.12 10.86
CA THR A 112 6.55 2.52 10.57
C THR A 112 7.32 3.31 9.51
N MET A 113 6.66 3.83 8.48
CA MET A 113 7.32 4.69 7.49
C MET A 113 7.86 5.99 8.11
N LYS A 114 7.04 6.67 8.94
CA LYS A 114 7.46 7.90 9.63
C LYS A 114 8.63 7.66 10.60
N GLU A 115 8.63 6.53 11.31
CA GLU A 115 9.73 6.15 12.20
C GLU A 115 11.03 5.89 11.42
N LYS A 116 10.95 5.20 10.27
CA LYS A 116 12.10 4.95 9.39
C LYS A 116 12.67 6.23 8.79
N GLU A 117 11.80 7.14 8.34
CA GLU A 117 12.20 8.45 7.83
C GLU A 117 12.94 9.25 8.91
N ALA A 118 12.38 9.32 10.13
CA ALA A 118 13.03 10.00 11.25
C ALA A 118 14.39 9.38 11.63
N GLN A 119 14.53 8.06 11.58
CA GLN A 119 15.82 7.38 11.81
C GLN A 119 16.83 7.72 10.71
N SER A 120 16.42 7.67 9.44
CA SER A 120 17.27 8.03 8.30
C SER A 120 17.74 9.49 8.39
N ASP A 121 16.85 10.40 8.77
CA ASP A 121 17.20 11.82 8.95
C ASP A 121 18.22 11.99 10.07
N LEU A 122 18.03 11.33 11.22
CA LEU A 122 18.98 11.33 12.32
C LEU A 122 20.36 10.79 11.92
N GLU A 123 20.41 9.72 11.13
CA GLU A 123 21.66 9.18 10.59
C GLU A 123 22.34 10.15 9.64
N TYR A 124 21.57 10.76 8.74
CA TYR A 124 22.06 11.79 7.83
C TYR A 124 22.65 12.98 8.60
N PHE A 125 21.97 13.51 9.62
CA PHE A 125 22.49 14.61 10.43
C PHE A 125 23.79 14.25 11.19
N LYS A 126 23.88 13.04 11.76
CA LYS A 126 25.11 12.57 12.43
C LYS A 126 26.30 12.52 11.49
N SER A 127 26.07 12.19 10.20
CA SER A 127 27.15 12.14 9.21
C SER A 127 27.84 13.50 9.04
N PHE A 128 27.10 14.61 9.00
CA PHE A 128 27.67 15.97 8.89
C PHE A 128 28.46 16.39 10.12
N GLN A 129 28.00 16.01 11.31
CA GLN A 129 28.72 16.32 12.55
C GLN A 129 30.09 15.63 12.58
N SER A 130 30.15 14.37 12.15
CA SER A 130 31.42 13.62 12.05
C SER A 130 32.42 14.18 11.04
N VAL A 131 31.94 14.92 10.03
CA VAL A 131 32.78 15.59 9.02
C VAL A 131 33.32 16.91 9.57
N LYS A 132 32.48 17.65 10.31
CA LYS A 132 32.87 18.91 10.97
C LYS A 132 33.92 18.71 12.07
N GLU A 133 33.92 17.57 12.76
CA GLU A 133 34.90 17.25 13.82
C GLU A 133 36.26 16.77 13.28
N ARG A 134 36.38 16.54 11.96
CA ARG A 134 37.60 16.04 11.30
C ARG A 134 38.36 17.08 10.46
N GLY A 135 37.91 18.33 10.42
CA GLY A 135 38.59 19.45 9.75
C GLY A 135 38.98 20.54 10.73
#